data_AF-A0A918M7R8-F1
#
_entry.id   AF-A0A918M7R8-F1
#
_cell.length_a   1.000
_cell.length_b   1.000
_cell.length_c   1.000
_cell.angle_alpha   90.00
_cell.angle_beta   90.00
_cell.angle_gamma   90.00
#
_symmetry.space_group_name_H-M   'P 1'
#
loop_
_entity.id
_entity.type
_entity.pdbx_description
1 polymer ?
#
loop_
_entity_poly.entity_id
_entity_poly.type
_entity_poly.pdbx_seq_one_letter_code
_entity_poly.pdbx_strand_id
1 'polypeptide(L)'
;MTTPPPASPDVTDIDQALADRAQSSGDYLAGVIAAAMLDTVGQPAKLPELLWPDEEATLIRAVWEAGLTVGYRAAKLTVQPQWTAEGLGRLRAALSEAGYTAMGRLVQRSAALHQTVETPVCRTGNTWSPWTHPADTEHGTTRDSEGHR
;
A
#
# COMPACT_ATOMS: atom_id res chain seq x y z
N MET A 1 -12.41 -46.55 8.64
CA MET A 1 -12.23 -45.09 8.70
C MET A 1 -12.20 -44.59 7.27
N THR A 2 -13.27 -43.94 6.82
CA THR A 2 -13.42 -43.47 5.43
C THR A 2 -13.01 -42.00 5.39
N THR A 3 -11.91 -41.68 4.72
CA THR A 3 -11.46 -40.30 4.50
C THR A 3 -12.52 -39.55 3.70
N PRO A 4 -12.98 -38.37 4.14
CA PRO A 4 -13.94 -37.59 3.37
C PRO A 4 -13.34 -37.19 2.02
N PRO A 5 -14.14 -37.15 0.94
CA PRO A 5 -13.67 -36.72 -0.38
C PRO A 5 -13.20 -35.25 -0.30
N PRO A 6 -12.14 -34.88 -1.04
CA PRO A 6 -11.68 -33.50 -1.07
C PRO A 6 -12.82 -32.60 -1.56
N ALA A 7 -13.05 -31.48 -0.88
CA ALA A 7 -14.01 -30.48 -1.32
C ALA A 7 -13.61 -29.98 -2.71
N SER A 8 -14.58 -29.90 -3.62
CA SER A 8 -14.36 -29.30 -4.93
C SER A 8 -13.92 -27.84 -4.76
N PRO A 9 -12.89 -27.39 -5.49
CA PRO A 9 -12.42 -26.01 -5.39
C PRO A 9 -13.52 -25.04 -5.85
N ASP A 10 -13.62 -23.90 -5.16
CA ASP A 10 -14.55 -22.84 -5.51
C ASP A 10 -14.12 -22.19 -6.84
N VAL A 11 -15.06 -22.04 -7.76
CA VAL A 11 -14.84 -21.41 -9.06
C VAL A 11 -14.41 -19.95 -8.89
N THR A 12 -14.93 -19.25 -7.88
CA THR A 12 -14.56 -17.86 -7.60
C THR A 12 -13.10 -17.74 -7.18
N ASP A 13 -12.58 -18.66 -6.36
CA ASP A 13 -11.17 -18.67 -5.96
C ASP A 13 -10.24 -18.95 -7.16
N ILE A 14 -10.65 -19.85 -8.06
CA ILE A 14 -9.91 -20.14 -9.28
C ILE A 14 -9.89 -18.91 -10.22
N ASP A 15 -11.04 -18.27 -10.42
CA ASP A 15 -11.16 -17.08 -11.28
C ASP A 15 -10.28 -15.94 -10.77
N GLN A 16 -10.31 -15.66 -9.47
CA GLN A 16 -9.45 -14.65 -8.86
C GLN A 16 -7.96 -14.99 -9.02
N ALA A 17 -7.56 -16.25 -8.79
CA ALA A 17 -6.18 -16.68 -8.96
C ALA A 17 -5.69 -16.55 -10.42
N LEU A 18 -6.57 -16.78 -11.39
CA LEU A 18 -6.28 -16.58 -12.81
C LEU A 18 -6.16 -15.10 -13.15
N ALA A 19 -7.04 -14.25 -12.62
CA ALA A 19 -6.98 -12.81 -12.78
C ALA A 19 -5.68 -12.23 -12.22
N ASP A 20 -5.30 -12.64 -11.00
CA ASP A 20 -4.07 -12.21 -10.34
C ASP A 20 -2.83 -12.64 -11.15
N ARG A 21 -2.84 -13.87 -11.68
CA ARG A 21 -1.76 -14.37 -12.54
C ARG A 21 -1.67 -13.61 -13.86
N ALA A 22 -2.79 -13.30 -14.48
CA ALA A 22 -2.83 -12.53 -15.72
C ALA A 22 -2.26 -11.12 -15.49
N GLN A 23 -2.66 -10.46 -14.40
CA GLN A 23 -2.13 -9.17 -14.01
C GLN A 23 -0.63 -9.23 -13.73
N SER A 24 -0.17 -10.20 -12.92
CA SER A 24 1.26 -10.39 -12.63
C SER A 24 2.10 -10.64 -13.89
N SER A 25 1.56 -11.41 -14.84
CA SER A 25 2.21 -11.66 -16.14
C SER A 25 2.27 -10.39 -16.99
N GLY A 26 1.21 -9.59 -16.98
CA GLY A 26 1.17 -8.28 -17.63
C GLY A 26 2.21 -7.32 -17.06
N ASP A 27 2.31 -7.25 -15.73
CA ASP A 27 3.30 -6.41 -15.04
C ASP A 27 4.74 -6.83 -15.39
N TYR A 28 5.01 -8.15 -15.43
CA TYR A 28 6.30 -8.68 -15.83
C TYR A 28 6.66 -8.28 -17.27
N LEU A 29 5.73 -8.46 -18.22
CA LEU A 29 5.94 -8.10 -19.62
C LEU A 29 6.15 -6.59 -19.80
N ALA A 30 5.37 -5.76 -19.10
CA ALA A 30 5.54 -4.32 -19.10
C ALA A 30 6.94 -3.92 -18.61
N GLY A 31 7.44 -4.58 -17.56
CA GLY A 31 8.81 -4.39 -17.06
C GLY A 31 9.88 -4.75 -18.10
N VAL A 32 9.74 -5.89 -18.78
CA VAL A 32 10.67 -6.31 -19.85
C VAL A 32 10.66 -5.32 -21.01
N ILE A 33 9.49 -4.87 -21.46
CA ILE A 33 9.37 -3.87 -22.53
C ILE A 33 10.04 -2.56 -22.13
N ALA A 34 9.77 -2.06 -20.91
CA ALA A 34 10.40 -0.85 -20.40
C ALA A 34 11.92 -0.97 -20.34
N ALA A 35 12.44 -2.12 -19.90
CA ALA A 35 13.88 -2.39 -19.88
C ALA A 35 14.49 -2.38 -21.29
N ALA A 36 13.84 -3.06 -22.25
CA ALA A 36 14.30 -3.11 -23.65
C ALA A 36 14.26 -1.74 -24.34
N MET A 37 13.23 -0.94 -24.07
CA MET A 37 13.16 0.44 -24.54
C MET A 37 14.31 1.28 -23.98
N LEU A 38 14.59 1.16 -22.67
CA LEU A 38 15.66 1.88 -22.03
C LEU A 38 17.03 1.47 -22.57
N ASP A 39 17.26 0.18 -22.81
CA ASP A 39 18.48 -0.34 -23.43
C ASP A 39 18.66 0.23 -24.85
N THR A 40 17.57 0.30 -25.62
CA THR A 40 17.57 0.85 -26.98
C THR A 40 17.89 2.35 -27.01
N VAL A 41 17.32 3.15 -26.09
CA VAL A 41 17.56 4.62 -26.07
C VAL A 41 18.79 5.03 -25.27
N GLY A 42 19.31 4.13 -24.42
CA GLY A 42 20.47 4.32 -23.54
C GLY A 42 20.28 5.33 -22.40
N GLN A 43 19.26 6.18 -22.44
CA GLN A 43 18.97 7.20 -21.43
C GLN A 43 17.45 7.40 -21.26
N PRO A 44 16.92 7.41 -20.01
CA PRO A 44 15.48 7.61 -19.77
C PRO A 44 14.94 8.92 -20.36
N ALA A 45 15.79 9.95 -20.43
CA ALA A 45 15.43 11.23 -21.03
C ALA A 45 15.09 11.12 -22.52
N LYS A 46 15.60 10.13 -23.26
CA LYS A 46 15.33 10.00 -24.71
C LYS A 46 14.10 9.14 -25.01
N LEU A 47 13.53 8.51 -23.99
CA LEU A 47 12.36 7.63 -24.10
C LEU A 47 11.11 8.32 -24.69
N PRO A 48 10.83 9.61 -24.41
CA PRO A 48 9.66 10.28 -24.99
C PRO A 48 9.77 10.47 -26.52
N GLU A 49 10.97 10.76 -27.02
CA GLU A 49 11.22 10.90 -28.47
C GLU A 49 11.10 9.57 -29.19
N LEU A 50 11.39 8.44 -28.52
CA LEU A 50 11.15 7.10 -29.06
C LEU A 50 9.66 6.73 -29.09
N LEU A 51 8.90 7.09 -28.05
CA LEU A 51 7.49 6.74 -27.90
C LEU A 51 6.56 7.51 -28.84
N TRP A 52 6.92 8.75 -29.17
CA TRP A 52 6.12 9.65 -30.01
C TRP A 52 7.00 10.22 -31.14
N PRO A 53 7.37 9.40 -32.13
CA PRO A 53 8.32 9.81 -33.17
C PRO A 53 7.76 10.89 -34.12
N ASP A 54 6.42 10.98 -34.24
CA ASP A 54 5.74 11.86 -35.21
C ASP A 54 5.34 13.23 -34.63
N GLU A 55 5.58 13.47 -33.34
CA GLU A 55 5.13 14.66 -32.62
C GLU A 55 6.26 15.66 -32.37
N GLU A 56 5.92 16.91 -32.00
CA GLU A 56 6.91 17.95 -31.71
C GLU A 56 7.72 17.63 -30.43
N ALA A 57 9.03 17.38 -30.58
CA ALA A 57 9.90 16.91 -29.48
C ALA A 57 9.91 17.83 -28.24
N THR A 58 9.85 19.14 -28.45
CA THR A 58 9.78 20.17 -27.39
C THR A 58 8.48 20.05 -26.57
N LEU A 59 7.34 19.84 -27.23
CA LEU A 59 6.05 19.66 -26.59
C LEU A 59 6.02 18.36 -25.79
N ILE A 60 6.44 17.26 -26.40
CA ILE A 60 6.52 15.94 -25.74
C ILE A 60 7.41 16.02 -24.49
N ARG A 61 8.56 16.68 -24.61
CA ARG A 61 9.49 16.89 -23.49
C ARG A 61 8.82 17.64 -22.34
N ALA A 62 8.14 18.74 -22.64
CA ALA A 62 7.45 19.54 -21.63
C ALA A 62 6.35 18.75 -20.91
N VAL A 63 5.56 17.97 -21.65
CA VAL A 63 4.52 17.10 -21.09
C VAL A 63 5.12 15.98 -20.25
N TRP A 64 6.20 15.34 -20.72
CA TRP A 64 6.88 14.28 -20.00
C TRP A 64 7.44 14.76 -18.65
N GLU A 65 8.14 15.89 -18.62
CA GLU A 65 8.70 16.47 -17.39
C GLU A 65 7.60 16.90 -16.40
N ALA A 66 6.50 17.47 -16.91
CA ALA A 66 5.33 17.78 -16.09
C ALA A 66 4.72 16.51 -15.49
N GLY A 67 4.58 15.45 -16.30
CA GLY A 67 4.09 14.14 -15.89
C GLY A 67 4.96 13.50 -14.81
N LEU A 68 6.29 13.50 -14.97
CA LEU A 68 7.23 13.00 -13.97
C LEU A 68 7.09 13.74 -12.63
N THR A 69 6.97 15.07 -12.68
CA THR A 69 6.80 15.88 -11.48
C THR A 69 5.50 15.54 -10.74
N VAL A 70 4.40 15.36 -11.48
CA VAL A 70 3.10 14.94 -10.92
C VAL A 70 3.20 13.53 -10.34
N GLY A 71 3.77 12.58 -11.09
CA GLY A 71 3.93 11.19 -10.67
C GLY A 71 4.77 11.04 -9.40
N TYR A 72 5.91 11.73 -9.32
CA TYR A 72 6.75 11.74 -8.12
C TYR A 72 6.00 12.30 -6.89
N ARG A 73 5.26 13.40 -7.06
CA ARG A 73 4.45 13.97 -5.98
C ARG A 73 3.34 13.03 -5.56
N ALA A 74 2.65 12.40 -6.51
CA ALA A 74 1.62 11.41 -6.22
C ALA A 74 2.18 10.20 -5.45
N ALA A 75 3.34 9.67 -5.86
CA ALA A 75 4.02 8.56 -5.18
C ALA A 75 4.42 8.93 -3.74
N LYS A 76 4.91 10.14 -3.51
CA LYS A 76 5.17 10.62 -2.14
C LYS A 76 3.90 10.66 -1.30
N LEU A 77 2.79 11.12 -1.88
CA LEU A 77 1.50 11.24 -1.20
C LEU A 77 0.84 9.88 -0.93
N THR A 78 1.13 8.84 -1.72
CA THR A 78 0.63 7.48 -1.47
C THR A 78 1.44 6.76 -0.40
N VAL A 79 2.77 6.93 -0.37
CA VAL A 79 3.66 6.33 0.64
C VAL A 79 3.46 6.96 2.02
N GLN A 80 3.25 8.28 2.06
CA GLN A 80 2.99 9.00 3.30
C GLN A 80 1.80 9.97 3.12
N PRO A 81 0.56 9.48 3.29
CA PRO A 81 -0.61 10.33 3.14
C PRO A 81 -0.68 11.32 4.30
N GLN A 82 -0.25 12.57 4.06
CA GLN A 82 -0.30 13.68 5.04
C GLN A 82 -1.53 14.59 4.82
N TRP A 83 -2.60 14.06 4.23
CA TRP A 83 -3.76 14.86 3.87
C TRP A 83 -4.54 15.28 5.12
N THR A 84 -4.68 16.59 5.31
CA THR A 84 -5.66 17.14 6.25
C THR A 84 -7.00 17.34 5.54
N ALA A 85 -8.11 17.12 6.25
CA ALA A 85 -9.45 17.35 5.71
C ALA A 85 -9.61 18.79 5.16
N GLU A 86 -9.03 19.76 5.87
CA GLU A 86 -8.99 21.17 5.45
C GLU A 86 -8.18 21.38 4.16
N GLY A 87 -7.02 20.72 4.05
CA GLY A 87 -6.18 20.76 2.85
C GLY A 87 -6.88 20.18 1.61
N LEU A 88 -7.58 19.05 1.76
CA LEU A 88 -8.38 18.45 0.70
C LEU A 88 -9.60 19.33 0.34
N GLY A 89 -10.20 19.99 1.33
CA GLY A 89 -11.26 20.97 1.13
C GLY A 89 -10.82 22.16 0.27
N ARG A 90 -9.65 22.75 0.58
CA ARG A 90 -9.06 23.83 -0.23
C ARG A 90 -8.74 23.39 -1.66
N LEU A 91 -8.19 22.18 -1.82
CA LEU A 91 -7.85 21.66 -3.14
C LEU A 91 -9.10 21.42 -4.00
N ARG A 92 -10.17 20.88 -3.41
CA ARG A 92 -11.46 20.73 -4.08
C ARG A 92 -12.00 22.08 -4.54
N ALA A 93 -11.99 23.09 -3.67
CA ALA A 93 -12.48 24.43 -4.00
C ALA A 93 -11.72 25.02 -5.19
N ALA A 94 -10.39 24.97 -5.15
CA ALA A 94 -9.55 25.46 -6.25
C ALA A 94 -9.81 24.73 -7.58
N LEU A 95 -10.01 23.40 -7.55
CA LEU A 95 -10.34 22.61 -8.75
C LEU A 95 -11.73 22.93 -9.29
N SER A 96 -12.71 23.15 -8.42
CA SER A 96 -14.06 23.57 -8.84
C SER A 96 -14.08 24.97 -9.42
N GLU A 97 -13.36 25.93 -8.83
CA GLU A 97 -13.23 27.31 -9.34
C GLU A 97 -12.57 27.35 -10.71
N ALA A 98 -11.60 26.46 -10.96
CA ALA A 98 -10.96 26.30 -12.26
C ALA A 98 -11.80 25.50 -13.29
N GLY A 99 -13.01 25.06 -12.93
CA GLY A 99 -13.92 24.32 -13.83
C GLY A 99 -13.66 22.81 -13.90
N TYR A 100 -12.69 22.28 -13.16
CA TYR A 100 -12.35 20.85 -13.10
C TYR A 100 -13.26 20.08 -12.13
N THR A 101 -14.57 20.16 -12.34
CA THR A 101 -15.59 19.62 -11.44
C THR A 101 -15.45 18.11 -11.20
N ALA A 102 -15.06 17.34 -12.22
CA ALA A 102 -14.80 15.90 -12.08
C ALA A 102 -13.62 15.60 -11.15
N MET A 103 -12.53 16.36 -11.26
CA MET A 103 -11.36 16.20 -10.37
C MET A 103 -11.69 16.62 -8.94
N GLY A 104 -12.46 17.69 -8.76
CA GLY A 104 -12.97 18.10 -7.44
C GLY A 104 -13.76 16.99 -6.74
N ARG A 105 -14.56 16.21 -7.48
CA ARG A 105 -15.30 15.05 -6.93
C ARG A 105 -14.36 13.90 -6.50
N LEU A 106 -13.26 13.66 -7.22
CA LEU A 106 -12.28 12.64 -6.84
C LEU A 106 -11.53 13.01 -5.55
N VAL A 107 -11.19 14.30 -5.39
CA VAL A 107 -10.60 14.83 -4.15
C VAL A 107 -11.58 14.70 -2.98
N GLN A 108 -12.87 15.00 -3.21
CA GLN A 108 -13.91 14.81 -2.19
C GLN A 108 -14.06 13.35 -1.76
N ARG A 109 -14.04 12.41 -2.70
CA ARG A 109 -14.09 10.97 -2.39
C ARG A 109 -12.91 10.54 -1.53
N SER A 110 -11.71 11.02 -1.88
CA SER A 110 -10.49 10.73 -1.12
C SER A 110 -10.55 11.31 0.30
N ALA A 111 -11.12 12.51 0.46
CA ALA A 111 -11.35 13.11 1.78
C ALA A 111 -12.29 12.29 2.68
N ALA A 112 -13.37 11.73 2.12
CA ALA A 112 -14.31 10.89 2.86
C ALA A 112 -13.66 9.57 3.33
N LEU A 113 -12.76 8.99 2.53
CA LEU A 113 -12.02 7.77 2.89
C LEU A 113 -10.99 8.01 4.01
N HIS A 114 -10.44 9.22 4.12
CA HIS A 114 -9.47 9.55 5.16
C HIS A 114 -10.09 10.10 6.46
N GLN A 115 -11.36 10.50 6.45
CA GLN A 115 -12.09 10.95 7.65
C GLN A 115 -12.60 9.79 8.53
N THR A 116 -12.56 8.53 8.07
CA THR A 116 -13.18 7.39 8.77
C THR A 116 -12.32 6.73 9.86
N VAL A 117 -11.20 7.34 10.28
CA VAL A 117 -10.40 6.86 11.43
C VAL A 117 -10.60 7.76 12.64
N GLU A 118 -11.83 7.85 13.12
CA GLU A 118 -12.11 8.04 14.55
C GLU A 118 -12.75 6.75 15.06
N THR A 119 -11.95 5.69 15.17
CA THR A 119 -12.36 4.53 15.97
C THR A 119 -12.63 5.02 17.40
N PRO A 120 -13.83 4.81 17.97
CA PRO A 120 -14.03 5.09 19.37
C PRO A 120 -13.03 4.24 20.16
N VAL A 121 -12.19 4.90 20.95
CA VAL A 121 -11.43 4.25 22.02
C VAL A 121 -12.44 3.51 22.88
N CYS A 122 -12.51 2.19 22.73
CA CYS A 122 -12.95 1.34 23.83
C CYS A 122 -11.89 1.53 24.92
N ARG A 123 -12.16 2.46 25.83
CA ARG A 123 -11.51 2.54 27.13
C ARG A 123 -11.95 1.30 27.91
N THR A 124 -11.36 0.15 27.61
CA THR A 124 -11.34 -0.99 28.52
C THR A 124 -10.09 -0.85 29.39
N GLY A 125 -10.31 -0.60 30.68
CA GLY A 125 -9.25 -0.58 31.66
C GLY A 125 -8.51 -1.92 31.65
N ASN A 126 -7.24 -1.88 31.26
CA ASN A 126 -6.33 -3.00 31.36
C ASN A 126 -5.64 -2.94 32.73
N THR A 127 -6.26 -3.54 33.74
CA THR A 127 -5.46 -4.15 34.80
C THR A 127 -4.73 -5.32 34.16
N TRP A 128 -3.45 -5.11 33.90
CA TRP A 128 -2.54 -6.11 33.36
C TRP A 128 -2.25 -7.11 34.49
N SER A 129 -2.88 -8.28 34.47
CA SER A 129 -2.45 -9.42 35.28
C SER A 129 -1.39 -10.18 34.49
N PRO A 130 -0.14 -10.26 34.97
CA PRO A 130 0.84 -11.14 34.37
C PRO A 130 0.43 -12.60 34.60
N TRP A 131 0.42 -13.36 33.51
CA TRP A 131 0.21 -14.80 33.49
C TRP A 131 1.15 -15.50 34.49
N THR A 132 0.60 -16.19 35.48
CA THR A 132 1.35 -17.17 36.28
C THR A 132 1.38 -18.50 35.53
N HIS A 133 2.57 -18.91 35.12
CA HIS A 133 2.81 -20.24 34.55
C HIS A 133 2.79 -21.28 35.68
N PRO A 134 2.05 -22.39 35.57
CA PRO A 134 2.11 -23.49 36.53
C PRO A 134 3.36 -24.35 36.21
N ALA A 135 4.53 -23.87 36.60
CA ALA A 135 5.77 -24.64 36.53
C ALA A 135 6.79 -24.32 37.65
N ASP A 136 6.63 -23.23 38.40
CA ASP A 136 7.55 -22.87 39.48
C ASP A 136 7.12 -23.44 40.83
N THR A 137 6.82 -24.73 40.86
CA THR A 137 6.78 -25.48 42.11
C THR A 137 7.68 -26.68 41.91
N GLU A 138 8.95 -26.51 42.27
CA GLU A 138 9.68 -27.39 43.20
C GLU A 138 11.20 -27.32 43.02
N HIS A 139 11.89 -27.33 44.18
CA HIS A 139 13.29 -27.70 44.44
C HIS A 139 14.27 -26.57 44.82
N GLY A 140 14.43 -26.44 46.13
CA GLY A 140 15.48 -25.67 46.80
C GLY A 140 15.66 -26.18 48.22
N THR A 141 16.25 -27.37 48.34
CA THR A 141 16.70 -27.99 49.59
C THR A 141 17.86 -27.19 50.18
N THR A 142 17.76 -26.75 51.44
CA THR A 142 18.93 -26.57 52.31
C THR A 142 18.62 -27.03 53.72
N ARG A 143 19.16 -28.21 54.02
CA ARG A 143 19.38 -28.78 55.34
C ARG A 143 20.79 -28.36 55.74
N ASP A 144 20.96 -27.74 56.90
CA ASP A 144 22.16 -27.74 57.76
C ASP A 144 21.66 -27.26 59.15
N SER A 145 21.52 -28.08 60.19
CA SER A 145 22.52 -28.85 60.95
C SER A 145 23.52 -27.97 61.71
N GLU A 146 23.26 -27.73 63.01
CA GLU A 146 24.19 -27.64 64.16
C GLU A 146 23.54 -26.77 65.26
N GLY A 147 23.56 -27.06 66.56
CA GLY A 147 24.17 -28.12 67.36
C GLY A 147 23.94 -27.76 68.83
N HIS A 148 23.47 -28.73 69.63
CA HIS A 148 23.41 -28.64 71.08
C HIS A 148 24.81 -28.73 71.69
N ARG A 149 25.11 -27.86 72.66
CA ARG A 149 25.69 -28.20 73.97
C ARG A 149 25.28 -27.16 75.00
#